data_AF-A0AAP2MKD2-F1
#
_entry.id   AF-A0AAP2MKD2-F1
#
_cell.length_a   1.000
_cell.length_b   1.000
_cell.length_c   1.000
_cell.angle_alpha   90.00
_cell.angle_beta   90.00
_cell.angle_gamma   90.00
#
_symmetry.space_group_name_H-M   'P 1'
#
loop_
_entity.id
_entity.type
_entity.pdbx_description
1 polymer ?
#
loop_
_entity_poly.entity_id
_entity_poly.type
_entity_poly.pdbx_seq_one_letter_code
_entity_poly.pdbx_strand_id
1 'polypeptide(L)'
;MKRLHLLVLVVSMLATAACGRASSLHGQWAVDVEATIEKAKDAGIPASQSPRIREIYDGGQLEITRETLVMRVAGYPEAVARHYKVFAEAGPCYMLEIDGAPGVHNYCVENGRLIVNDPGAKMAIVFKQA
;
A
#
# COMPACT_ATOMS: atom_id res chain seq x y z
N MET A 1 -13.86 -34.90 -60.59
CA MET A 1 -13.20 -33.57 -60.53
C MET A 1 -13.45 -33.00 -59.13
N LYS A 2 -12.43 -32.90 -58.26
CA LYS A 2 -11.77 -31.63 -57.85
C LYS A 2 -12.75 -30.73 -57.06
N ARG A 3 -12.60 -30.39 -55.78
CA ARG A 3 -11.43 -30.31 -54.90
C ARG A 3 -11.83 -30.45 -53.42
N LEU A 4 -11.01 -31.21 -52.69
CA LEU A 4 -10.90 -31.23 -51.24
C LEU A 4 -10.13 -29.96 -50.82
N HIS A 5 -10.69 -29.12 -49.95
CA HIS A 5 -9.95 -28.02 -49.32
C HIS A 5 -10.01 -28.18 -47.81
N LEU A 6 -9.07 -29.00 -47.32
CA LEU A 6 -8.57 -29.00 -45.97
C LEU A 6 -7.70 -27.74 -45.84
N LEU A 7 -8.10 -26.77 -45.00
CA LEU A 7 -7.19 -25.72 -44.55
C LEU A 7 -7.11 -25.78 -43.02
N VAL A 8 -6.02 -26.40 -42.58
CA VAL A 8 -5.41 -26.34 -41.26
C VAL A 8 -4.78 -24.93 -41.08
N LEU A 9 -4.51 -24.55 -39.82
CA LEU A 9 -3.72 -23.40 -39.29
C LEU A 9 -4.58 -22.24 -38.73
N VAL A 10 -4.41 -21.70 -37.52
CA VAL A 10 -3.46 -21.90 -36.40
C VAL A 10 -4.25 -21.61 -35.13
N VAL A 11 -4.28 -22.54 -34.17
CA VAL A 11 -4.70 -22.24 -32.80
C VAL A 11 -3.54 -21.49 -32.15
N SER A 12 -3.59 -20.17 -32.20
CA SER A 12 -2.68 -19.30 -31.44
C SER A 12 -3.06 -19.37 -29.96
N MET A 13 -2.72 -20.48 -29.31
CA MET A 13 -2.56 -20.53 -27.85
C MET A 13 -1.32 -19.71 -27.50
N LEU A 14 -1.45 -18.39 -27.60
CA LEU A 14 -0.69 -17.48 -26.74
C LEU A 14 -1.19 -17.76 -25.33
N ALA A 15 -0.54 -18.72 -24.68
CA ALA A 15 -0.49 -18.79 -23.24
C ALA A 15 0.06 -17.43 -22.79
N THR A 16 -0.84 -16.52 -22.46
CA THR A 16 -0.54 -15.36 -21.65
C THR A 16 -0.03 -15.93 -20.34
N ALA A 17 1.29 -16.08 -20.26
CA ALA A 17 1.97 -16.13 -18.98
C ALA A 17 1.42 -14.91 -18.24
N ALA A 18 0.54 -15.16 -17.28
CA ALA A 18 0.16 -14.18 -16.29
C ALA A 18 1.44 -13.89 -15.51
N CYS A 19 2.30 -13.03 -16.07
CA CYS A 19 3.25 -12.25 -15.31
C CYS A 19 2.39 -11.50 -14.31
N GLY A 20 2.17 -12.11 -13.15
CA GLY A 20 1.57 -11.46 -12.00
C GLY A 20 2.43 -10.25 -11.74
N ARG A 21 1.96 -9.07 -12.19
CA ARG A 21 2.61 -7.80 -11.96
C ARG A 21 2.85 -7.73 -10.46
N ALA A 22 4.12 -7.60 -10.05
CA ALA A 22 4.42 -7.45 -8.64
C ALA A 22 3.57 -6.30 -8.10
N SER A 23 2.78 -6.57 -7.06
CA SER A 23 1.93 -5.54 -6.45
C SER A 23 2.84 -4.41 -5.98
N SER A 24 2.55 -3.18 -6.40
CA SER A 24 3.30 -2.01 -5.99
C SER A 24 3.14 -1.69 -4.50
N LEU A 25 2.15 -2.30 -3.83
CA LEU A 25 1.93 -2.16 -2.40
C LEU A 25 3.00 -2.89 -1.56
N HIS A 26 3.48 -4.05 -2.02
CA HIS A 26 4.39 -4.87 -1.24
C HIS A 26 5.80 -4.27 -1.19
N GLY A 27 6.45 -4.37 -0.04
CA GLY A 27 7.79 -3.86 0.18
C GLY A 27 8.00 -3.32 1.60
N GLN A 28 9.16 -2.70 1.79
CA GLN A 28 9.52 -2.02 3.02
C GLN A 28 9.41 -0.51 2.82
N TRP A 29 8.79 0.14 3.80
CA TRP A 29 8.43 1.55 3.77
C TRP A 29 8.85 2.18 5.10
N ALA A 30 9.46 3.35 5.05
CA ALA A 30 9.79 4.16 6.23
C ALA A 30 8.92 5.42 6.22
N VAL A 31 8.46 5.86 7.39
CA VAL A 31 7.66 7.08 7.48
C VAL A 31 8.48 8.27 6.96
N ASP A 32 7.90 9.03 6.04
CA ASP A 32 8.38 10.35 5.63
C ASP A 32 7.71 11.39 6.54
N VAL A 33 8.39 11.71 7.64
CA VAL A 33 7.85 12.58 8.70
C VAL A 33 7.53 13.98 8.17
N GLU A 34 8.37 14.54 7.29
CA GLU A 34 8.10 15.86 6.71
C GLU A 34 6.86 15.81 5.82
N ALA A 35 6.76 14.82 4.93
CA ALA A 35 5.58 14.69 4.08
C ALA A 35 4.30 14.41 4.90
N THR A 36 4.42 13.69 6.02
CA THR A 36 3.31 13.47 6.96
C THR A 36 2.90 14.76 7.65
N ILE A 37 3.85 15.62 8.05
CA ILE A 37 3.54 16.95 8.59
C ILE A 37 2.85 17.82 7.54
N GLU A 38 3.25 17.77 6.27
CA GLU A 38 2.54 18.49 5.20
C GLU A 38 1.10 17.98 5.05
N LYS A 39 0.88 16.66 5.08
CA LYS A 39 -0.49 16.09 5.08
C LYS A 39 -1.30 16.49 6.32
N ALA A 40 -0.66 16.64 7.47
CA ALA A 40 -1.30 17.14 8.67
C ALA A 40 -1.78 18.59 8.49
N LYS A 41 -0.94 19.45 7.91
CA LYS A 41 -1.29 20.84 7.60
C LYS A 41 -2.45 20.93 6.61
N ASP A 42 -2.41 20.12 5.55
CA ASP A 42 -3.51 20.01 4.56
C ASP A 42 -4.83 19.60 5.23
N ALA A 43 -4.75 18.74 6.25
CA ALA A 43 -5.90 18.31 7.06
C ALA A 43 -6.32 19.33 8.14
N GLY A 44 -5.73 20.53 8.18
CA GLY A 44 -6.04 21.58 9.14
C GLY A 44 -5.47 21.36 10.55
N ILE A 45 -4.53 20.42 10.71
CA ILE A 45 -3.86 20.20 12.00
C ILE A 45 -2.94 21.41 12.28
N PRO A 46 -3.03 22.03 13.47
CA PRO A 46 -2.21 23.19 13.80
C PRO A 46 -0.71 22.90 13.74
N ALA A 47 0.08 23.85 13.23
CA ALA A 47 1.54 23.72 13.14
C ALA A 47 2.22 23.42 14.49
N SER A 48 1.61 23.86 15.61
CA SER A 48 2.07 23.55 16.97
C SER A 48 2.05 22.05 17.32
N GLN A 49 1.34 21.22 16.56
CA GLN A 49 1.34 19.75 16.72
C GLN A 49 2.48 19.06 15.95
N SER A 50 3.21 19.76 15.08
CA SER A 50 4.31 19.16 14.30
C SER A 50 5.36 18.46 15.16
N PRO A 51 5.81 19.00 16.32
CA PRO A 51 6.75 18.29 17.20
C PRO A 51 6.20 16.95 17.69
N ARG A 52 4.91 16.89 18.02
CA ARG A 52 4.24 15.65 18.44
C ARG A 52 4.13 14.64 17.31
N ILE A 53 3.89 15.10 16.08
CA ILE A 53 3.91 14.23 14.90
C ILE A 53 5.29 13.61 14.72
N ARG A 54 6.38 14.40 14.85
CA ARG A 54 7.74 13.86 14.81
C ARG A 54 7.94 12.81 15.90
N GLU A 55 7.59 13.13 17.14
CA GLU A 55 7.75 12.21 18.27
C GLU A 55 7.04 10.86 18.05
N ILE A 56 5.83 10.86 17.48
CA ILE A 56 5.04 9.64 17.28
C ILE A 56 5.54 8.80 16.10
N TYR A 57 5.94 9.46 15.01
CA TYR A 57 6.14 8.78 13.72
C TYR A 57 7.60 8.66 13.29
N ASP A 58 8.52 9.36 13.93
CA ASP A 58 9.94 9.28 13.61
C ASP A 58 10.48 7.85 13.80
N GLY A 59 11.28 7.39 12.84
CA GLY A 59 11.79 6.02 12.77
C GLY A 59 10.73 4.94 12.53
N GLY A 60 9.46 5.30 12.29
CA GLY A 60 8.41 4.33 11.96
C GLY A 60 8.68 3.58 10.66
N GLN A 61 8.45 2.27 10.67
CA GLN A 61 8.61 1.39 9.51
C GLN A 61 7.39 0.52 9.31
N LEU A 62 7.16 0.16 8.04
CA LEU A 62 6.07 -0.65 7.59
C LEU A 62 6.57 -1.63 6.54
N GLU A 63 6.43 -2.91 6.81
CA GLU A 63 6.65 -3.97 5.83
C GLU A 63 5.28 -4.53 5.42
N ILE A 64 5.02 -4.58 4.11
CA ILE A 64 3.81 -5.17 3.56
C ILE A 64 4.20 -6.35 2.69
N THR A 65 3.82 -7.55 3.13
CA THR A 65 3.95 -8.79 2.37
C THR A 65 2.59 -9.14 1.73
N ARG A 66 2.48 -10.30 1.08
CA ARG A 66 1.19 -10.74 0.50
C ARG A 66 0.12 -11.04 1.55
N GLU A 67 0.52 -11.32 2.78
CA GLU A 67 -0.38 -11.87 3.81
C GLU A 67 -0.45 -10.99 5.05
N THR A 68 0.58 -10.19 5.29
CA THR A 68 0.79 -9.48 6.54
C THR A 68 1.30 -8.08 6.33
N LEU A 69 0.91 -7.21 7.25
CA LEU A 69 1.43 -5.88 7.44
C LEU A 69 2.14 -5.88 8.80
N VAL A 70 3.43 -5.55 8.80
CA VAL A 70 4.27 -5.52 9.98
C VAL A 70 4.71 -4.09 10.23
N MET A 71 4.25 -3.50 11.33
CA MET A 71 4.57 -2.15 11.72
C MET A 71 5.61 -2.16 12.84
N ARG A 72 6.64 -1.32 12.72
CA ARG A 72 7.62 -1.04 13.76
C ARG A 72 7.57 0.43 14.08
N VAL A 73 7.44 0.75 15.36
CA VAL A 73 7.41 2.13 15.86
C VAL A 73 8.64 2.32 16.73
N ALA A 74 9.37 3.42 16.55
CA ALA A 74 10.51 3.73 17.40
C ALA A 74 10.08 3.80 18.87
N GLY A 75 10.88 3.23 19.77
CA GLY A 75 10.58 3.18 21.20
C GLY A 75 9.63 2.05 21.63
N TYR A 76 9.07 1.28 20.70
CA TYR A 76 8.31 0.06 21.00
C TYR A 76 9.17 -1.18 20.70
N PRO A 77 9.36 -2.10 21.66
CA PRO A 77 10.26 -3.24 21.49
C PRO A 77 9.70 -4.29 20.53
N GLU A 78 8.38 -4.39 20.39
CA GLU A 78 7.71 -5.41 19.58
C GLU A 78 7.14 -4.82 18.28
N ALA A 79 7.29 -5.57 17.18
CA ALA A 79 6.58 -5.29 15.95
C ALA A 79 5.10 -5.66 16.09
N VAL A 80 4.23 -4.84 15.54
CA VAL A 80 2.81 -5.16 15.42
C VAL A 80 2.59 -5.78 14.04
N ALA A 81 2.42 -7.11 14.00
CA ALA A 81 2.02 -7.82 12.80
C ALA A 81 0.50 -8.01 12.76
N ARG A 82 -0.12 -7.74 11.63
CA ARG A 82 -1.55 -8.00 11.36
C ARG A 82 -1.72 -8.63 9.98
N HIS A 83 -2.67 -9.54 9.87
CA HIS A 83 -3.16 -9.97 8.57
C HIS A 83 -4.06 -8.90 7.98
N TYR A 84 -4.16 -8.89 6.66
CA TYR A 84 -5.06 -8.00 5.95
C TYR A 84 -5.67 -8.69 4.74
N LYS A 85 -6.77 -8.13 4.25
CA LYS A 85 -7.40 -8.51 2.99
C LYS A 85 -7.56 -7.29 2.12
N VAL A 86 -7.25 -7.44 0.83
CA VAL A 86 -7.59 -6.42 -0.17
C VAL A 86 -9.07 -6.56 -0.49
N PHE A 87 -9.86 -5.58 -0.07
CA PHE A 87 -11.30 -5.52 -0.32
C PHE A 87 -11.60 -4.99 -1.74
N ALA A 88 -10.82 -3.99 -2.19
CA ALA A 88 -10.96 -3.40 -3.52
C ALA A 88 -9.65 -2.74 -3.98
N GLU A 89 -9.50 -2.57 -5.29
CA GLU A 89 -8.41 -1.84 -5.91
C GLU A 89 -8.94 -0.80 -6.90
N ALA A 90 -8.38 0.41 -6.88
CA ALA A 90 -8.73 1.49 -7.79
C ALA A 90 -7.46 2.24 -8.21
N GLY A 91 -6.89 1.87 -9.36
CA GLY A 91 -5.64 2.45 -9.85
C GLY A 91 -4.47 2.16 -8.90
N PRO A 92 -3.78 3.18 -8.34
CA PRO A 92 -2.69 2.98 -7.39
C PRO A 92 -3.14 2.70 -5.95
N CYS A 93 -4.45 2.69 -5.69
CA CYS A 93 -5.01 2.61 -4.34
C CYS A 93 -5.59 1.23 -4.03
N TYR A 94 -5.30 0.76 -2.82
CA TYR A 94 -5.73 -0.52 -2.26
C TYR A 94 -6.58 -0.26 -1.02
N MET A 95 -7.82 -0.72 -1.04
CA MET A 95 -8.71 -0.68 0.11
C MET A 95 -8.51 -1.96 0.92
N LEU A 96 -7.97 -1.83 2.13
CA LEU A 96 -7.56 -2.95 2.98
C LEU A 96 -8.47 -3.04 4.21
N GLU A 97 -8.93 -4.26 4.49
CA GLU A 97 -9.43 -4.62 5.83
C GLU A 97 -8.25 -5.22 6.61
N ILE A 98 -7.91 -4.62 7.75
CA ILE A 98 -6.79 -5.06 8.59
C ILE A 98 -7.35 -5.64 9.88
N ASP A 99 -6.88 -6.84 10.24
CA ASP A 99 -7.36 -7.54 11.42
C ASP A 99 -7.14 -6.72 12.69
N GLY A 100 -8.22 -6.46 13.43
CA GLY A 100 -8.19 -5.71 14.68
C GLY A 100 -8.02 -4.19 14.52
N ALA A 101 -8.07 -3.65 13.29
CA ALA A 101 -8.12 -2.21 13.03
C ALA A 101 -9.54 -1.75 12.68
N PRO A 102 -9.93 -0.50 12.97
CA PRO A 102 -11.26 0.00 12.69
C PRO A 102 -11.45 0.36 11.21
N GLY A 103 -12.45 -0.25 10.57
CA GLY A 103 -12.90 0.14 9.23
C GLY A 103 -11.95 -0.29 8.10
N VAL A 104 -12.18 0.29 6.91
CA VAL A 104 -11.40 0.00 5.70
C VAL A 104 -10.34 1.09 5.52
N HIS A 105 -9.08 0.67 5.46
CA HIS A 105 -7.95 1.55 5.23
C HIS A 105 -7.72 1.75 3.74
N ASN A 106 -7.24 2.92 3.33
CA ASN A 106 -6.89 3.17 1.93
C ASN A 106 -5.38 3.45 1.79
N TYR A 107 -4.70 2.54 1.10
CA TYR A 107 -3.25 2.56 0.85
C TYR A 107 -3.00 2.91 -0.61
N CYS A 108 -2.50 4.10 -0.92
CA CYS A 108 -2.22 4.54 -2.29
C CYS A 108 -0.72 4.61 -2.57
N VAL A 109 -0.25 3.97 -3.64
CA VAL A 109 1.15 3.98 -4.06
C VAL A 109 1.35 4.92 -5.24
N GLU A 110 1.84 6.12 -4.97
CA GLU A 110 1.94 7.20 -5.95
C GLU A 110 3.35 7.80 -5.93
N ASN A 111 3.99 7.91 -7.10
CA ASN A 111 5.31 8.53 -7.26
C ASN A 111 6.38 7.96 -6.29
N GLY A 112 6.37 6.66 -6.05
CA GLY A 112 7.32 5.98 -5.15
C GLY A 112 7.05 6.23 -3.65
N ARG A 113 5.88 6.78 -3.31
CA ARG A 113 5.43 6.97 -1.93
C ARG A 113 4.21 6.11 -1.66
N LEU A 114 4.10 5.65 -0.42
CA LEU A 114 2.89 5.02 0.08
C LEU A 114 2.16 6.03 0.98
N ILE A 115 0.91 6.33 0.64
CA ILE A 115 0.04 7.23 1.40
C ILE A 115 -1.05 6.40 2.04
N VAL A 116 -1.10 6.41 3.37
CA VAL A 116 -2.02 5.60 4.16
C VAL A 116 -3.08 6.51 4.78
N ASN A 117 -4.34 6.28 4.42
CA ASN A 117 -5.49 6.86 5.08
C ASN A 117 -6.08 5.79 6.00
N ASP A 118 -5.76 5.90 7.29
CA ASP A 118 -6.30 5.08 8.36
C ASP A 118 -7.58 5.76 8.92
N PRO A 119 -8.75 5.08 8.95
CA PRO A 119 -9.97 5.64 9.51
C PRO A 119 -9.86 6.05 10.99
N GLY A 120 -8.94 5.43 11.74
CA GLY A 120 -8.63 5.79 13.12
C GLY A 120 -7.72 7.01 13.25
N ALA A 121 -7.02 7.40 12.18
CA ALA A 121 -6.16 8.57 12.15
C ALA A 121 -6.92 9.82 11.64
N LYS A 122 -6.54 11.00 12.16
CA LYS A 122 -7.11 12.28 11.70
C LYS A 122 -6.43 12.83 10.44
N MET A 123 -5.39 12.16 9.95
CA MET A 123 -4.57 12.58 8.82
C MET A 123 -3.98 11.38 8.10
N ALA A 124 -3.59 11.59 6.84
CA ALA A 124 -2.83 10.60 6.09
C ALA A 124 -1.39 10.51 6.62
N ILE A 125 -0.84 9.30 6.65
CA ILE A 125 0.57 9.05 6.94
C ILE A 125 1.29 8.76 5.62
N VAL A 126 2.43 9.41 5.41
CA VAL A 126 3.20 9.25 4.19
C VAL A 126 4.45 8.44 4.48
N PHE A 127 4.72 7.46 3.64
CA PHE A 127 5.93 6.65 3.69
C PHE A 127 6.71 6.79 2.39
N LYS A 128 8.03 6.68 2.50
CA LYS A 128 8.97 6.51 1.39
C LYS A 128 9.48 5.07 1.38
N GLN A 129 9.87 4.58 0.21
CA GLN A 129 10.52 3.27 0.11
C GLN A 129 11.80 3.26 0.95
N ALA A 130 11.99 2.20 1.75
CA ALA A 130 13.15 2.02 2.63
C ALA A 130 14.37 1.46 1.89
#